data_AF-A0A1H0ITR3-F1
#
_entry.id   AF-A0A1H0ITR3-F1
#
_cell.length_a   1.000
_cell.length_b   1.000
_cell.length_c   1.000
_cell.angle_alpha   90.00
_cell.angle_beta   90.00
_cell.angle_gamma   90.00
#
_symmetry.space_group_name_H-M   'P 1'
#
loop_
_entity.id
_entity.type
_entity.pdbx_description
1 polymer ?
#
loop_
_entity_poly.entity_id
_entity_poly.type
_entity_poly.pdbx_seq_one_letter_code
_entity_poly.pdbx_strand_id
1 'polypeptide(L)'
;MTEDCAAPRWRLALTRVVTDAPTGWALDAGNRAAGRAAVAELVAADAAFAVVPRPDLLVLDVDLAGVSPTAAAARGRALDALLRAAAGAGVPHVVASSGRPGHRHAFFVIKPAGADRTALEAACRAAGLDVRAAGVRPPLAAHRLGGRGQLLFPPTAARPVQTLRAAPVTGGAAVLAAALGGRLSRRVSAALTGGHAAGGYASASEARMAVAVQCAARGLGADALARLLGDPRSPLGATFRARPARWRAQELGRLWTKAQRWVLAHPQTPVGDRWPAQRVAAAARSSAWPGMAGASNLAVLEVVLDVATRLGRDVVAVSLPDLAVEAGVSTDTARVAVRRLVTAGWLTVAAEATATAARVYRVGIPAGHELEPEAELELPRGGAGGQWEDLGLDAGRWGALGKTAVRVARELSTGPLPAVQLAAALRCSVNSVRIQLRKLAAAGVASNAGALWQLTGLAPEVVAQRLGVAGRQAAARAAVAAVRAARRELQHRWRQAVSALVRAHAAGDQVGWARAAAGLPERVVVAHRRRLVAARTRRGTGEPAAA
;
A
#
# COMPACT_ATOMS: atom_id res chain seq x y z
N MET A 1 3.21 5.82 -47.26
CA MET A 1 1.78 5.45 -47.31
C MET A 1 1.05 6.30 -46.30
N THR A 2 0.28 7.28 -46.78
CA THR A 2 -0.46 8.24 -45.94
C THR A 2 -1.57 7.53 -45.17
N GLU A 3 -1.73 7.88 -43.88
CA GLU A 3 -2.67 7.23 -42.94
C GLU A 3 -4.15 7.26 -43.38
N ASP A 4 -4.50 8.07 -44.39
CA ASP A 4 -5.86 8.26 -44.88
C ASP A 4 -6.49 7.03 -45.58
N CYS A 5 -5.72 6.26 -46.36
CA CYS A 5 -6.30 5.12 -47.10
C CYS A 5 -6.66 3.92 -46.21
N ALA A 6 -6.07 3.81 -45.00
CA ALA A 6 -6.39 2.76 -44.03
C ALA A 6 -7.57 3.11 -43.12
N ALA A 7 -8.05 4.36 -43.16
CA ALA A 7 -9.01 4.92 -42.22
C ALA A 7 -10.31 4.12 -42.03
N PRO A 8 -10.98 3.66 -43.10
CA PRO A 8 -12.22 2.89 -42.95
C PRO A 8 -11.99 1.50 -42.34
N ARG A 9 -10.88 0.84 -42.68
CA ARG A 9 -10.59 -0.54 -42.25
C ARG A 9 -10.35 -0.62 -40.74
N TRP A 10 -9.53 0.28 -40.18
CA TRP A 10 -9.27 0.24 -38.74
C TRP A 10 -10.48 0.71 -37.92
N ARG A 11 -11.30 1.64 -38.43
CA ARG A 11 -12.55 2.07 -37.77
C ARG A 11 -13.54 0.93 -37.64
N LEU A 12 -13.68 0.15 -38.71
CA LEU A 12 -14.54 -1.03 -38.70
C LEU A 12 -14.02 -2.07 -37.70
N ALA A 13 -12.71 -2.34 -37.71
CA ALA A 13 -12.09 -3.26 -36.75
C ALA A 13 -12.29 -2.81 -35.30
N LEU A 14 -12.11 -1.52 -35.01
CA LEU A 14 -12.28 -0.94 -33.67
C LEU A 14 -13.74 -0.94 -33.23
N THR A 15 -14.68 -0.71 -34.14
CA THR A 15 -16.11 -0.80 -33.83
C THR A 15 -16.51 -2.24 -33.51
N ARG A 16 -16.05 -3.21 -34.29
CA ARG A 16 -16.36 -4.65 -34.11
C ARG A 16 -15.80 -5.24 -32.82
N VAL A 17 -14.82 -4.62 -32.19
CA VAL A 17 -14.35 -5.05 -30.85
C VAL A 17 -15.16 -4.41 -29.71
N VAL A 18 -15.96 -3.39 -30.01
CA VAL A 18 -16.84 -2.74 -29.03
C VAL A 18 -18.22 -3.38 -29.00
N THR A 19 -18.68 -4.02 -30.08
CA THR A 19 -20.02 -4.62 -30.17
C THR A 19 -19.98 -5.99 -30.85
N ASP A 20 -20.82 -6.92 -30.37
CA ASP A 20 -21.08 -8.19 -31.04
C ASP A 20 -22.21 -8.08 -32.08
N ALA A 21 -22.97 -6.97 -32.07
CA ALA A 21 -24.08 -6.77 -32.98
C ALA A 21 -23.58 -6.38 -34.39
N PRO A 22 -24.10 -7.00 -35.46
CA PRO A 22 -23.71 -6.64 -36.83
C PRO A 22 -24.28 -5.29 -37.29
N THR A 23 -25.26 -4.75 -36.56
CA THR A 23 -25.97 -3.50 -36.87
C THR A 23 -25.78 -2.46 -35.77
N GLY A 24 -25.70 -1.18 -36.14
CA GLY A 24 -25.76 -0.04 -35.23
C GLY A 24 -26.99 0.84 -35.48
N TRP A 25 -27.14 1.89 -34.68
CA TRP A 25 -28.15 2.95 -34.90
C TRP A 25 -27.48 4.19 -35.46
N ALA A 26 -27.88 4.62 -36.65
CA ALA A 26 -27.53 5.94 -37.18
C ALA A 26 -28.11 7.03 -36.27
N LEU A 27 -27.33 8.06 -35.98
CA LEU A 27 -27.72 9.17 -35.11
C LEU A 27 -27.96 10.42 -35.96
N ASP A 28 -29.09 11.09 -35.72
CA ASP A 28 -29.37 12.41 -36.29
C ASP A 28 -28.62 13.53 -35.54
N ALA A 29 -28.78 14.78 -36.00
CA ALA A 29 -28.20 15.97 -35.35
C ALA A 29 -28.69 16.17 -33.89
N GLY A 30 -29.89 15.67 -33.58
CA GLY A 30 -30.52 15.67 -32.26
C GLY A 30 -30.08 14.54 -31.34
N ASN A 31 -29.14 13.68 -31.77
CA ASN A 31 -28.70 12.48 -31.05
C ASN A 31 -29.77 11.39 -30.89
N ARG A 32 -30.78 11.37 -31.75
CA ARG A 32 -31.82 10.35 -31.76
C ARG A 32 -31.47 9.28 -32.80
N ALA A 33 -31.91 8.05 -32.55
CA ALA A 33 -31.73 6.97 -33.51
C ALA A 33 -32.63 7.23 -34.73
N ALA A 34 -32.02 7.46 -35.89
CA ALA A 34 -32.72 7.72 -37.16
C ALA A 34 -33.04 6.43 -37.93
N GLY A 35 -32.31 5.35 -37.66
CA GLY A 35 -32.49 4.05 -38.31
C GLY A 35 -31.42 3.05 -37.89
N ARG A 36 -31.63 1.77 -38.22
CA ARG A 36 -30.61 0.72 -38.06
C ARG A 36 -29.98 0.41 -39.41
N ALA A 37 -28.67 0.22 -39.43
CA ALA A 37 -27.92 -0.18 -40.62
C ALA A 37 -26.74 -1.07 -40.21
N ALA A 38 -26.11 -1.75 -41.19
CA ALA A 38 -24.95 -2.57 -40.89
C ALA A 38 -23.79 -1.68 -40.39
N VAL A 39 -23.03 -2.14 -39.41
CA VAL A 39 -21.89 -1.38 -38.86
C VAL A 39 -20.88 -1.04 -39.96
N ALA A 40 -20.68 -1.93 -40.94
CA ALA A 40 -19.78 -1.68 -42.06
C ALA A 40 -20.25 -0.51 -42.95
N GLU A 41 -21.55 -0.43 -43.23
CA GLU A 41 -22.16 0.66 -44.00
C GLU A 41 -22.05 1.99 -43.24
N LEU A 42 -22.35 1.98 -41.95
CA LEU A 42 -22.26 3.17 -41.09
C LEU A 42 -20.82 3.72 -41.03
N VAL A 43 -19.82 2.84 -40.94
CA VAL A 43 -18.40 3.22 -40.95
C VAL A 43 -17.96 3.70 -42.33
N ALA A 44 -18.40 3.05 -43.41
CA ALA A 44 -18.07 3.42 -44.79
C ALA A 44 -18.65 4.80 -45.16
N ALA A 45 -19.87 5.09 -44.69
CA ALA A 45 -20.55 6.36 -44.88
C ALA A 45 -20.02 7.49 -43.97
N ASP A 46 -19.03 7.22 -43.10
CA ASP A 46 -18.56 8.16 -42.07
C ASP A 46 -19.71 8.74 -41.21
N ALA A 47 -20.74 7.93 -40.96
CA ALA A 47 -21.94 8.37 -40.25
C ALA A 47 -21.67 8.53 -38.74
N ALA A 48 -22.47 9.37 -38.07
CA ALA A 48 -22.58 9.33 -36.62
C ALA A 48 -23.48 8.16 -36.23
N PHE A 49 -23.02 7.24 -35.39
CA PHE A 49 -23.81 6.08 -34.99
C PHE A 49 -23.47 5.59 -33.57
N ALA A 50 -24.39 4.84 -32.97
CA ALA A 50 -24.20 4.15 -31.71
C ALA A 50 -24.33 2.62 -31.87
N VAL A 51 -23.67 1.88 -30.98
CA VAL A 51 -23.73 0.42 -30.88
C VAL A 51 -23.97 -0.01 -29.44
N VAL A 52 -24.50 -1.22 -29.24
CA VAL A 52 -24.55 -1.84 -27.91
C VAL A 52 -23.14 -2.34 -27.55
N PRO A 53 -22.55 -1.92 -26.42
CA PRO A 53 -21.28 -2.48 -25.99
C PRO A 53 -21.36 -3.99 -25.77
N ARG A 54 -20.26 -4.72 -26.03
CA ARG A 54 -20.15 -6.12 -25.63
C ARG A 54 -20.38 -6.27 -24.13
N PRO A 55 -20.92 -7.42 -23.67
CA PRO A 55 -21.18 -7.64 -22.25
C PRO A 55 -19.93 -7.51 -21.36
N ASP A 56 -18.74 -7.80 -21.87
CA ASP A 56 -17.46 -7.73 -21.14
C ASP A 56 -16.80 -6.34 -21.18
N LEU A 57 -17.47 -5.34 -21.73
CA LEU A 57 -17.01 -3.95 -21.70
C LEU A 57 -17.79 -3.17 -20.66
N LEU A 58 -17.08 -2.49 -19.76
CA LEU A 58 -17.62 -1.35 -19.04
C LEU A 58 -17.32 -0.10 -19.85
N VAL A 59 -18.39 0.57 -20.28
CA VAL A 59 -18.29 1.79 -21.08
C VAL A 59 -18.77 2.96 -20.24
N LEU A 60 -17.91 3.98 -20.09
CA LEU A 60 -18.18 5.17 -19.32
C LEU A 60 -18.17 6.40 -20.20
N ASP A 61 -19.18 7.25 -20.00
CA ASP A 61 -19.29 8.55 -20.63
C ASP A 61 -19.22 9.66 -19.57
N VAL A 62 -18.33 10.62 -19.81
CA VAL A 62 -18.15 11.80 -18.93
C VAL A 62 -19.01 12.97 -19.43
N ASP A 63 -19.57 12.87 -20.64
CA ASP A 63 -20.45 13.85 -21.26
C ASP A 63 -21.89 13.69 -20.77
N LEU A 64 -22.32 14.56 -19.85
CA LEU A 64 -23.75 14.83 -19.70
C LEU A 64 -24.00 16.31 -19.96
N ALA A 65 -25.04 16.60 -20.73
CA ALA A 65 -25.48 17.96 -20.96
C ALA A 65 -25.96 18.58 -19.63
N GLY A 66 -25.72 19.89 -19.45
CA GLY A 66 -26.30 20.67 -18.35
C GLY A 66 -25.65 20.49 -16.97
N VAL A 67 -24.47 19.88 -16.86
CA VAL A 67 -23.73 19.84 -15.58
C VAL A 67 -22.94 21.12 -15.34
N SER A 68 -22.88 21.54 -14.08
CA SER A 68 -21.99 22.64 -13.66
C SER A 68 -20.51 22.30 -13.90
N PRO A 69 -19.64 23.31 -14.10
CA PRO A 69 -18.20 23.10 -14.26
C PRO A 69 -17.58 22.28 -13.12
N THR A 70 -18.03 22.49 -11.88
CA THR A 70 -17.57 21.75 -10.71
C THR A 70 -17.91 20.26 -10.79
N ALA A 71 -19.13 19.93 -11.24
CA ALA A 71 -19.54 18.54 -11.42
C ALA A 71 -18.78 17.87 -12.58
N ALA A 72 -18.58 18.58 -13.69
CA ALA A 72 -17.76 18.11 -14.80
C ALA A 72 -16.31 17.81 -14.35
N ALA A 73 -15.70 18.71 -13.59
CA ALA A 73 -14.36 18.50 -13.03
C ALA A 73 -14.31 17.31 -12.05
N ALA A 74 -15.34 17.11 -11.22
CA ALA A 74 -15.43 15.97 -10.31
C ALA A 74 -15.51 14.63 -11.06
N ARG A 75 -16.30 14.56 -12.13
CA ARG A 75 -16.37 13.38 -12.99
C ARG A 75 -15.06 13.12 -13.72
N GLY A 76 -14.40 14.16 -14.21
CA GLY A 76 -13.07 14.07 -14.79
C GLY A 76 -12.08 13.39 -13.83
N ARG A 77 -12.04 13.84 -12.57
CA ARG A 77 -11.21 13.23 -11.52
C ARG A 77 -11.58 11.78 -11.23
N ALA A 78 -12.87 11.44 -11.22
CA ALA A 78 -13.35 10.08 -11.02
C ALA A 78 -12.91 9.15 -12.16
N LEU A 79 -13.05 9.58 -13.42
CA LEU A 79 -12.55 8.83 -14.55
C LEU A 79 -11.02 8.67 -14.48
N ASP A 80 -10.28 9.74 -14.16
CA ASP A 80 -8.82 9.65 -14.07
C ASP A 80 -8.37 8.68 -12.95
N ALA A 81 -9.14 8.57 -11.86
CA ALA A 81 -8.89 7.59 -10.81
C ALA A 81 -9.08 6.15 -11.32
N LEU A 82 -10.13 5.89 -12.11
CA LEU A 82 -10.34 4.61 -12.77
C LEU A 82 -9.22 4.27 -13.76
N LEU A 83 -8.81 5.24 -14.59
CA LEU A 83 -7.75 5.02 -15.58
C LEU A 83 -6.42 4.65 -14.92
N ARG A 84 -6.04 5.37 -13.85
CA ARG A 84 -4.84 5.02 -13.06
C ARG A 84 -4.94 3.62 -12.45
N ALA A 85 -6.11 3.25 -11.93
CA ALA A 85 -6.31 1.94 -11.33
C ALA A 85 -6.34 0.81 -12.37
N ALA A 86 -6.91 1.07 -13.56
CA ALA A 86 -6.90 0.15 -14.68
C ALA A 86 -5.46 -0.14 -15.12
N ALA A 87 -4.66 0.92 -15.32
CA ALA A 87 -3.24 0.78 -15.67
C ALA A 87 -2.48 -0.01 -14.59
N GLY A 88 -2.66 0.32 -13.31
CA GLY A 88 -1.96 -0.33 -12.20
C GLY A 88 -2.33 -1.80 -11.96
N ALA A 89 -3.51 -2.23 -12.41
CA ALA A 89 -3.95 -3.63 -12.30
C ALA A 89 -3.95 -4.37 -13.65
N GLY A 90 -3.36 -3.77 -14.69
CA GLY A 90 -3.30 -4.35 -16.02
C GLY A 90 -4.67 -4.55 -16.67
N VAL A 91 -5.71 -3.85 -16.24
CA VAL A 91 -7.04 -3.91 -16.87
C VAL A 91 -6.97 -3.24 -18.24
N PRO A 92 -7.18 -3.98 -19.35
CA PRO A 92 -7.13 -3.42 -20.68
C PRO A 92 -8.18 -2.32 -20.84
N HIS A 93 -7.77 -1.14 -21.31
CA HIS A 93 -8.68 -0.03 -21.49
C HIS A 93 -8.29 0.90 -22.64
N VAL A 94 -9.30 1.53 -23.22
CA VAL A 94 -9.18 2.53 -24.28
C VAL A 94 -9.92 3.79 -23.87
N VAL A 95 -9.36 4.95 -24.22
CA VAL A 95 -9.97 6.26 -24.00
C VAL A 95 -10.02 7.01 -25.33
N ALA A 96 -11.20 7.55 -25.66
CA ALA A 96 -11.40 8.38 -26.83
C ALA A 96 -12.06 9.71 -26.44
N SER A 97 -11.74 10.78 -27.16
CA SER A 97 -12.48 12.03 -27.06
C SER A 97 -13.82 11.89 -27.78
N SER A 98 -14.87 12.53 -27.25
CA SER A 98 -16.19 12.51 -27.88
C SER A 98 -16.35 13.57 -28.99
N GLY A 99 -15.28 14.27 -29.38
CA GLY A 99 -15.30 15.36 -30.36
C GLY A 99 -15.61 16.75 -29.79
N ARG A 100 -15.92 16.87 -28.48
CA ARG A 100 -16.02 18.15 -27.76
C ARG A 100 -14.85 18.29 -26.77
N PRO A 101 -14.28 19.49 -26.56
CA PRO A 101 -13.22 19.71 -25.58
C PRO A 101 -13.60 19.22 -24.18
N GLY A 102 -12.77 18.37 -23.57
CA GLY A 102 -12.97 17.85 -22.22
C GLY A 102 -13.88 16.62 -22.09
N HIS A 103 -14.56 16.21 -23.16
CA HIS A 103 -15.48 15.08 -23.15
C HIS A 103 -14.79 13.79 -23.60
N ARG A 104 -14.97 12.71 -22.82
CA ARG A 104 -14.23 11.45 -22.98
C ARG A 104 -15.15 10.25 -22.82
N HIS A 105 -14.90 9.23 -23.64
CA HIS A 105 -15.42 7.88 -23.49
C HIS A 105 -14.27 6.96 -23.04
N ALA A 106 -14.55 6.11 -22.06
CA ALA A 106 -13.61 5.10 -21.61
C ALA A 106 -14.23 3.71 -21.70
N PHE A 107 -13.43 2.75 -22.16
CA PHE A 107 -13.82 1.37 -22.40
C PHE A 107 -12.88 0.49 -21.60
N PHE A 108 -13.39 -0.27 -20.64
CA PHE A 108 -12.60 -1.19 -19.81
C PHE A 108 -13.04 -2.62 -20.09
N VAL A 109 -12.08 -3.52 -20.35
CA VAL A 109 -12.36 -4.94 -20.52
C VAL A 109 -12.41 -5.62 -19.15
N ILE A 110 -13.61 -6.00 -18.72
CA ILE A 110 -13.87 -6.59 -17.40
C ILE A 110 -14.83 -7.78 -17.53
N LYS A 111 -14.86 -8.66 -16.52
CA LYS A 111 -15.77 -9.82 -16.55
C LYS A 111 -17.24 -9.35 -16.74
N PRO A 112 -18.00 -9.97 -17.65
CA PRO A 112 -19.32 -9.47 -18.08
C PRO A 112 -20.41 -9.50 -17.01
N ALA A 113 -20.30 -10.40 -16.03
CA ALA A 113 -21.31 -10.55 -14.99
C ALA A 113 -20.68 -10.88 -13.62
N GLY A 114 -21.37 -10.47 -12.56
CA GLY A 114 -21.00 -10.75 -11.17
C GLY A 114 -21.24 -9.58 -10.22
N ALA A 115 -21.13 -9.88 -8.93
CA ALA A 115 -21.29 -8.89 -7.86
C ALA A 115 -20.28 -7.73 -8.00
N ASP A 116 -19.05 -8.02 -8.41
CA ASP A 116 -18.00 -7.00 -8.57
C ASP A 116 -18.30 -6.01 -9.69
N ARG A 117 -18.84 -6.48 -10.83
CA ARG A 117 -19.27 -5.59 -11.91
C ARG A 117 -20.43 -4.70 -11.45
N THR A 118 -21.44 -5.29 -10.81
CA THR A 118 -22.59 -4.54 -10.29
C THR A 118 -22.13 -3.46 -9.30
N ALA A 119 -21.19 -3.80 -8.42
CA ALA A 119 -20.59 -2.85 -7.48
C ALA A 119 -19.81 -1.74 -8.17
N LEU A 120 -19.03 -2.06 -9.21
CA LEU A 120 -18.31 -1.07 -10.02
C LEU A 120 -19.27 -0.12 -10.73
N GLU A 121 -20.30 -0.64 -11.42
CA GLU A 121 -21.27 0.22 -12.11
C GLU A 121 -22.00 1.13 -11.12
N ALA A 122 -22.39 0.62 -9.94
CA ALA A 122 -22.96 1.44 -8.88
C ALA A 122 -21.98 2.52 -8.39
N ALA A 123 -20.70 2.19 -8.23
CA ALA A 123 -19.67 3.15 -7.86
C ALA A 123 -19.46 4.22 -8.94
N CYS A 124 -19.46 3.85 -10.22
CA CYS A 124 -19.39 4.77 -11.35
C CYS A 124 -20.56 5.76 -11.32
N ARG A 125 -21.79 5.26 -11.18
CA ARG A 125 -23.00 6.10 -11.10
C ARG A 125 -22.96 7.02 -9.88
N ALA A 126 -22.52 6.51 -8.72
CA ALA A 126 -22.35 7.33 -7.50
C ALA A 126 -21.27 8.41 -7.65
N ALA A 127 -20.24 8.16 -8.46
CA ALA A 127 -19.22 9.15 -8.84
C ALA A 127 -19.70 10.12 -9.94
N GLY A 128 -20.95 10.00 -10.39
CA GLY A 128 -21.55 10.83 -11.43
C GLY A 128 -21.13 10.48 -12.85
N LEU A 129 -20.50 9.31 -13.07
CA LEU A 129 -20.15 8.80 -14.39
C LEU A 129 -21.37 8.13 -15.03
N ASP A 130 -21.56 8.33 -16.34
CA ASP A 130 -22.65 7.69 -17.08
C ASP A 130 -22.20 6.30 -17.58
N VAL A 131 -22.86 5.25 -17.10
CA VAL A 131 -22.56 3.85 -17.45
C VAL A 131 -23.42 3.46 -18.66
N ARG A 132 -22.79 3.29 -19.81
CA ARG A 132 -23.46 2.99 -21.08
C ARG A 132 -23.65 1.49 -21.26
N ALA A 133 -24.89 1.01 -21.18
CA ALA A 133 -25.24 -0.38 -21.48
C ALA A 133 -26.09 -0.53 -22.76
N ALA A 134 -26.88 0.48 -23.12
CA ALA A 134 -27.84 0.40 -24.24
C ALA A 134 -27.32 1.03 -25.54
N GLY A 135 -26.28 1.87 -25.49
CA GLY A 135 -25.76 2.55 -26.66
C GLY A 135 -24.56 3.42 -26.33
N VAL A 136 -23.48 3.26 -27.10
CA VAL A 136 -22.32 4.15 -27.10
C VAL A 136 -21.88 4.40 -28.53
N ARG A 137 -21.33 5.58 -28.80
CA ARG A 137 -20.57 5.82 -30.03
C ARG A 137 -19.23 5.08 -29.94
N PRO A 138 -18.87 4.21 -30.89
CA PRO A 138 -17.56 3.57 -30.89
C PRO A 138 -16.42 4.59 -30.93
N PRO A 139 -15.21 4.24 -30.45
CA PRO A 139 -14.05 5.09 -30.61
C PRO A 139 -13.85 5.50 -32.08
N LEU A 140 -13.60 6.78 -32.30
CA LEU A 140 -13.35 7.37 -33.63
C LEU A 140 -14.53 7.36 -34.61
N ALA A 141 -15.75 7.01 -34.16
CA ALA A 141 -16.96 7.28 -34.91
C ALA A 141 -17.19 8.79 -35.08
N ALA A 142 -17.81 9.20 -36.19
CA ALA A 142 -18.07 10.61 -36.45
C ALA A 142 -19.02 11.20 -35.39
N HIS A 143 -18.77 12.47 -35.03
CA HIS A 143 -19.69 13.22 -34.21
C HIS A 143 -20.82 13.77 -35.09
N ARG A 144 -22.06 13.77 -34.58
CA ARG A 144 -23.24 14.35 -35.25
C ARG A 144 -23.15 15.85 -35.62
N LEU A 145 -22.08 16.53 -35.20
CA LEU A 145 -21.81 17.96 -35.46
C LEU A 145 -20.56 18.15 -36.33
N GLY A 146 -20.13 17.14 -37.08
CA GLY A 146 -18.99 17.25 -38.01
C GLY A 146 -17.60 17.13 -37.40
N GLY A 147 -17.48 16.96 -36.08
CA GLY A 147 -16.21 16.64 -35.42
C GLY A 147 -15.86 15.16 -35.47
N ARG A 148 -14.57 14.82 -35.36
CA ARG A 148 -14.12 13.44 -35.16
C ARG A 148 -13.55 13.28 -33.75
N GLY A 149 -13.90 12.17 -33.09
CA GLY A 149 -13.21 11.76 -31.88
C GLY A 149 -11.74 11.45 -32.17
N GLN A 150 -10.90 11.50 -31.14
CA GLN A 150 -9.50 11.11 -31.19
C GLN A 150 -9.24 10.05 -30.14
N LEU A 151 -8.29 9.14 -30.40
CA LEU A 151 -7.82 8.22 -29.36
C LEU A 151 -6.90 8.99 -28.42
N LEU A 152 -7.28 9.03 -27.15
CA LEU A 152 -6.47 9.61 -26.09
C LEU A 152 -5.54 8.56 -25.48
N PHE A 153 -5.98 7.31 -25.43
CA PHE A 153 -5.17 6.19 -24.93
C PHE A 153 -5.65 4.83 -25.47
N PRO A 154 -4.74 3.94 -25.89
CA PRO A 154 -3.40 4.27 -26.38
C PRO A 154 -3.50 5.13 -27.66
N PRO A 155 -2.53 6.04 -27.93
CA PRO A 155 -2.66 7.03 -29.01
C PRO A 155 -2.54 6.45 -30.42
N THR A 156 -2.14 5.18 -30.59
CA THR A 156 -1.90 4.57 -31.91
C THR A 156 -2.96 3.54 -32.28
N ALA A 157 -3.52 3.59 -33.49
CA ALA A 157 -4.73 2.85 -33.88
C ALA A 157 -4.64 1.30 -33.86
N ALA A 158 -3.45 0.70 -33.97
CA ALA A 158 -3.29 -0.77 -33.93
C ALA A 158 -3.45 -1.35 -32.51
N ARG A 159 -3.07 -0.60 -31.47
CA ARG A 159 -3.11 -1.07 -30.08
C ARG A 159 -4.54 -1.18 -29.50
N PRO A 160 -5.49 -0.25 -29.72
CA PRO A 160 -6.85 -0.31 -29.18
C PRO A 160 -7.62 -1.56 -29.55
N VAL A 161 -7.47 -2.04 -30.80
CA VAL A 161 -8.15 -3.28 -31.25
C VAL A 161 -7.65 -4.47 -30.45
N GLN A 162 -6.33 -4.59 -30.24
CA GLN A 162 -5.75 -5.64 -29.42
C GLN A 162 -6.13 -5.49 -27.95
N THR A 163 -6.10 -4.27 -27.42
CA THR A 163 -6.48 -3.96 -26.03
C THR A 163 -7.91 -4.38 -25.73
N LEU A 164 -8.88 -4.07 -26.61
CA LEU A 164 -10.29 -4.43 -26.40
C LEU A 164 -10.60 -5.91 -26.70
N ARG A 165 -9.70 -6.63 -27.38
CA ARG A 165 -9.78 -8.10 -27.57
C ARG A 165 -9.11 -8.89 -26.46
N ALA A 166 -8.31 -8.25 -25.61
CA ALA A 166 -7.63 -8.93 -24.52
C ALA A 166 -8.63 -9.64 -23.60
N ALA A 167 -8.18 -10.71 -22.93
CA ALA A 167 -9.01 -11.41 -21.96
C ALA A 167 -9.33 -10.47 -20.78
N PRO A 168 -10.56 -10.52 -20.22
CA PRO A 168 -10.87 -9.79 -19.01
C PRO A 168 -9.97 -10.19 -17.84
N VAL A 169 -9.46 -9.21 -17.10
CA VAL A 169 -8.63 -9.46 -15.92
C VAL A 169 -9.52 -9.89 -14.74
N THR A 170 -9.21 -11.05 -14.15
CA THR A 170 -9.86 -11.53 -12.92
C THR A 170 -9.71 -10.51 -11.80
N GLY A 171 -10.82 -10.09 -11.20
CA GLY A 171 -10.82 -9.07 -10.14
C GLY A 171 -10.66 -7.62 -10.63
N GLY A 172 -10.52 -7.39 -11.94
CA GLY A 172 -10.39 -6.04 -12.50
C GLY A 172 -11.54 -5.12 -12.09
N ALA A 173 -12.78 -5.63 -12.11
CA ALA A 173 -13.95 -4.87 -11.66
C ALA A 173 -13.86 -4.43 -10.18
N ALA A 174 -13.38 -5.31 -9.30
CA ALA A 174 -13.21 -4.99 -7.88
C ALA A 174 -12.13 -3.93 -7.65
N VAL A 175 -11.02 -3.98 -8.40
CA VAL A 175 -9.96 -2.95 -8.34
C VAL A 175 -10.49 -1.59 -8.80
N LEU A 176 -11.20 -1.55 -9.93
CA LEU A 176 -11.79 -0.32 -10.44
C LEU A 176 -12.83 0.26 -9.48
N ALA A 177 -13.67 -0.60 -8.88
CA ALA A 177 -14.65 -0.17 -7.89
C ALA A 177 -13.94 0.40 -6.65
N ALA A 178 -12.80 -0.17 -6.28
CA ALA A 178 -11.98 0.32 -5.19
C ALA A 178 -11.41 1.73 -5.47
N ALA A 179 -11.05 2.01 -6.72
CA ALA A 179 -10.48 3.29 -7.14
C ALA A 179 -11.47 4.46 -7.11
N LEU A 180 -12.76 4.18 -7.31
CA LEU A 180 -13.83 5.19 -7.17
C LEU A 180 -14.25 5.44 -5.71
N GLY A 181 -13.39 5.11 -4.76
CA GLY A 181 -13.69 5.21 -3.34
C GLY A 181 -14.38 3.97 -2.81
N GLY A 182 -13.81 2.79 -3.13
CA GLY A 182 -14.27 1.48 -2.67
C GLY A 182 -14.71 1.48 -1.23
N ARG A 183 -15.64 0.55 -0.94
CA ARG A 183 -16.22 0.29 0.39
C ARG A 183 -15.23 0.72 1.48
N LEU A 184 -15.68 1.65 2.32
CA LEU A 184 -14.99 1.96 3.56
C LEU A 184 -14.63 0.63 4.23
N SER A 185 -13.44 0.52 4.83
CA SER A 185 -12.98 -0.75 5.40
C SER A 185 -14.07 -1.37 6.26
N ARG A 186 -14.13 -2.70 6.37
CA ARG A 186 -15.20 -3.36 7.14
C ARG A 186 -15.38 -2.74 8.53
N ARG A 187 -14.27 -2.38 9.21
CA ARG A 187 -14.31 -1.66 10.50
C ARG A 187 -14.93 -0.27 10.41
N VAL A 188 -14.60 0.54 9.40
CA VAL A 188 -15.20 1.86 9.21
C VAL A 188 -16.67 1.76 8.78
N SER A 189 -17.01 0.83 7.89
CA SER A 189 -18.42 0.55 7.53
C SER A 189 -19.22 0.07 8.73
N ALA A 190 -18.68 -0.88 9.51
CA ALA A 190 -19.31 -1.36 10.74
C ALA A 190 -19.45 -0.24 11.77
N ALA A 191 -18.46 0.66 11.88
CA ALA A 191 -18.58 1.82 12.75
C ALA A 191 -19.69 2.77 12.28
N LEU A 192 -19.78 3.05 10.98
CA LEU A 192 -20.82 3.91 10.43
C LEU A 192 -22.22 3.31 10.55
N THR A 193 -22.37 1.99 10.54
CA THR A 193 -23.67 1.30 10.60
C THR A 193 -24.09 0.86 12.00
N GLY A 194 -23.14 0.54 12.90
CA GLY A 194 -23.39 0.02 14.24
C GLY A 194 -22.72 0.81 15.38
N GLY A 195 -22.11 1.95 15.09
CA GLY A 195 -21.38 2.76 16.07
C GLY A 195 -19.94 2.26 16.31
N HIS A 196 -19.15 3.07 17.00
CA HIS A 196 -17.70 2.87 17.11
C HIS A 196 -17.26 1.49 17.63
N ALA A 197 -17.98 0.93 18.61
CA ALA A 197 -17.70 -0.40 19.17
C ALA A 197 -17.87 -1.52 18.13
N ALA A 198 -18.85 -1.42 17.23
CA ALA A 198 -19.05 -2.39 16.15
C ALA A 198 -17.88 -2.40 15.15
N GLY A 199 -17.18 -1.27 14.99
CA GLY A 199 -15.92 -1.18 14.24
C GLY A 199 -14.68 -1.61 15.03
N GLY A 200 -14.83 -2.01 16.30
CA GLY A 200 -13.75 -2.33 17.22
C GLY A 200 -12.89 -1.14 17.60
N TYR A 201 -13.42 0.08 17.54
CA TYR A 201 -12.70 1.29 17.97
C TYR A 201 -12.94 1.53 19.47
N ALA A 202 -11.93 2.02 20.19
CA ALA A 202 -12.02 2.29 21.62
C ALA A 202 -12.91 3.51 21.93
N SER A 203 -13.13 4.41 20.95
CA SER A 203 -14.01 5.57 21.12
C SER A 203 -14.63 6.07 19.81
N ALA A 204 -15.70 6.85 19.92
CA ALA A 204 -16.31 7.54 18.77
C ALA A 204 -15.36 8.55 18.10
N SER A 205 -14.45 9.18 18.86
CA SER A 205 -13.45 10.11 18.32
C SER A 205 -12.43 9.37 17.44
N GLU A 206 -11.96 8.20 17.90
CA GLU A 206 -11.07 7.34 17.13
C GLU A 206 -11.73 6.83 15.84
N ALA A 207 -12.97 6.35 15.92
CA ALA A 207 -13.73 5.92 14.76
C ALA A 207 -13.94 7.04 13.73
N ARG A 208 -14.28 8.27 14.19
CA ARG A 208 -14.41 9.45 13.31
C ARG A 208 -13.08 9.81 12.63
N MET A 209 -11.97 9.72 13.36
CA MET A 209 -10.63 9.90 12.80
C MET A 209 -10.34 8.84 11.73
N ALA A 210 -10.73 7.58 11.94
CA ALA A 210 -10.57 6.52 10.95
C ALA A 210 -11.40 6.75 9.68
N VAL A 211 -12.64 7.25 9.82
CA VAL A 211 -13.46 7.69 8.67
C VAL A 211 -12.75 8.81 7.91
N ALA A 212 -12.25 9.83 8.62
CA ALA A 212 -11.54 10.96 8.01
C ALA A 212 -10.27 10.53 7.27
N VAL A 213 -9.44 9.67 7.87
CA VAL A 213 -8.25 9.08 7.23
C VAL A 213 -8.65 8.31 5.97
N GLN A 214 -9.71 7.51 6.01
CA GLN A 214 -10.15 6.78 4.83
C GLN A 214 -10.70 7.67 3.73
N CYS A 215 -11.42 8.74 4.07
CA CYS A 215 -11.88 9.73 3.10
C CYS A 215 -10.69 10.45 2.45
N ALA A 216 -9.70 10.89 3.24
CA ALA A 216 -8.50 11.53 2.73
C ALA A 216 -7.66 10.57 1.86
N ALA A 217 -7.43 9.35 2.32
CA ALA A 217 -6.66 8.33 1.60
C ALA A 217 -7.33 7.92 0.28
N ARG A 218 -8.65 8.05 0.17
CA ARG A 218 -9.45 7.76 -1.03
C ARG A 218 -9.74 9.01 -1.87
N GLY A 219 -9.24 10.19 -1.50
CA GLY A 219 -9.52 11.44 -2.22
C GLY A 219 -10.97 11.90 -2.20
N LEU A 220 -11.80 11.42 -1.25
CA LEU A 220 -13.24 11.72 -1.19
C LEU A 220 -13.57 13.16 -0.73
N GLY A 221 -12.58 13.93 -0.27
CA GLY A 221 -12.75 15.31 0.18
C GLY A 221 -13.43 15.45 1.56
N ALA A 222 -13.36 16.66 2.11
CA ALA A 222 -13.99 16.99 3.39
C ALA A 222 -15.53 16.91 3.34
N ASP A 223 -16.14 17.20 2.19
CA ASP A 223 -17.60 17.12 2.03
C ASP A 223 -18.12 15.69 2.16
N ALA A 224 -17.38 14.70 1.66
CA ALA A 224 -17.77 13.30 1.86
C ALA A 224 -17.70 12.89 3.33
N LEU A 225 -16.65 13.33 4.05
CA LEU A 225 -16.56 13.14 5.49
C LEU A 225 -17.75 13.78 6.22
N ALA A 226 -18.12 15.01 5.83
CA ALA A 226 -19.28 15.70 6.38
C ALA A 226 -20.59 14.94 6.12
N ARG A 227 -20.80 14.44 4.90
CA ARG A 227 -21.97 13.61 4.55
C ARG A 227 -22.01 12.31 5.35
N LEU A 228 -20.90 11.59 5.46
CA LEU A 228 -20.85 10.31 6.18
C LEU A 228 -21.14 10.48 7.68
N LEU A 229 -20.57 11.51 8.31
CA LEU A 229 -20.83 11.80 9.72
C LEU A 229 -22.19 12.48 9.95
N GLY A 230 -22.72 13.15 8.92
CA GLY A 230 -24.02 13.81 8.91
C GLY A 230 -25.21 12.90 8.57
N ASP A 231 -24.98 11.69 8.05
CA ASP A 231 -26.06 10.76 7.67
C ASP A 231 -26.91 10.39 8.91
N PRO A 232 -28.21 10.70 8.96
CA PRO A 232 -29.09 10.40 10.10
C PRO A 232 -29.14 8.92 10.45
N ARG A 233 -28.86 8.02 9.48
CA ARG A 233 -28.84 6.57 9.67
C ARG A 233 -27.53 6.06 10.28
N SER A 234 -26.49 6.90 10.39
CA SER A 234 -25.22 6.48 10.98
C SER A 234 -25.22 6.65 12.51
N PRO A 235 -25.08 5.58 13.31
CA PRO A 235 -24.96 5.69 14.76
C PRO A 235 -23.64 6.33 15.20
N LEU A 236 -22.54 6.13 14.46
CA LEU A 236 -21.29 6.85 14.71
C LEU A 236 -21.48 8.36 14.57
N GLY A 237 -22.27 8.78 13.57
CA GLY A 237 -22.63 10.17 13.34
C GLY A 237 -23.54 10.76 14.43
N ALA A 238 -24.26 9.96 15.23
CA ALA A 238 -25.21 10.47 16.23
C ALA A 238 -24.53 11.41 17.25
N THR A 239 -23.38 11.00 17.79
CA THR A 239 -22.60 11.83 18.74
C THR A 239 -22.01 13.09 18.09
N PHE A 240 -21.81 13.08 16.77
CA PHE A 240 -21.36 14.23 16.00
C PHE A 240 -22.54 15.19 15.72
N ARG A 241 -23.68 14.68 15.28
CA ARG A 241 -24.91 15.45 14.98
C ARG A 241 -25.52 16.13 16.21
N ALA A 242 -25.41 15.50 17.38
CA ALA A 242 -25.87 16.07 18.65
C ALA A 242 -25.11 17.33 19.09
N ARG A 243 -24.03 17.71 18.40
CA ARG A 243 -23.23 18.89 18.71
C ARG A 243 -23.68 20.11 17.89
N PRO A 244 -23.51 21.35 18.42
CA PRO A 244 -23.83 22.58 17.70
C PRO A 244 -23.15 22.66 16.33
N ALA A 245 -23.80 23.30 15.35
CA ALA A 245 -23.30 23.40 13.98
C ALA A 245 -21.87 23.99 13.90
N ARG A 246 -21.59 25.04 14.69
CA ARG A 246 -20.25 25.64 14.80
C ARG A 246 -19.19 24.63 15.26
N TRP A 247 -19.52 23.79 16.24
CA TRP A 247 -18.61 22.75 16.73
C TRP A 247 -18.37 21.68 15.65
N ARG A 248 -19.43 21.25 14.94
CA ARG A 248 -19.33 20.26 13.86
C ARG A 248 -18.41 20.73 12.73
N ALA A 249 -18.53 22.00 12.32
CA ALA A 249 -17.66 22.59 11.31
C ALA A 249 -16.19 22.61 11.76
N GLN A 250 -15.93 23.05 13.00
CA GLN A 250 -14.57 23.06 13.57
C GLN A 250 -13.98 21.65 13.67
N GLU A 251 -14.77 20.68 14.13
CA GLU A 251 -14.34 19.28 14.26
C GLU A 251 -14.04 18.64 12.90
N LEU A 252 -14.85 18.92 11.86
CA LEU A 252 -14.57 18.47 10.49
C LEU A 252 -13.25 19.03 9.97
N GLY A 253 -13.01 20.33 10.14
CA GLY A 253 -11.73 20.96 9.78
C GLY A 253 -10.55 20.29 10.50
N ARG A 254 -10.66 20.09 11.81
CA ARG A 254 -9.63 19.43 12.63
C ARG A 254 -9.36 17.99 12.19
N LEU A 255 -10.41 17.19 11.99
CA LEU A 255 -10.30 15.80 11.54
C LEU A 255 -9.68 15.73 10.14
N TRP A 256 -10.11 16.60 9.23
CA TRP A 256 -9.61 16.64 7.86
C TRP A 256 -8.13 17.02 7.80
N THR A 257 -7.72 18.09 8.46
CA THR A 257 -6.31 18.49 8.51
C THR A 257 -5.43 17.40 9.13
N LYS A 258 -5.89 16.74 10.21
CA LYS A 258 -5.17 15.61 10.80
C LYS A 258 -5.11 14.42 9.84
N ALA A 259 -6.19 14.13 9.11
CA ALA A 259 -6.25 13.02 8.18
C ALA A 259 -5.32 13.26 6.99
N GLN A 260 -5.29 14.48 6.45
CA GLN A 260 -4.35 14.87 5.40
C GLN A 260 -2.90 14.76 5.87
N ARG A 261 -2.55 15.31 7.04
CA ARG A 261 -1.20 15.13 7.60
C ARG A 261 -0.86 13.66 7.82
N TRP A 262 -1.81 12.87 8.30
CA TRP A 262 -1.60 11.44 8.48
C TRP A 262 -1.36 10.76 7.14
N VAL A 263 -2.17 11.03 6.11
CA VAL A 263 -1.99 10.46 4.77
C VAL A 263 -0.70 10.95 4.11
N LEU A 264 -0.30 12.20 4.29
CA LEU A 264 0.97 12.74 3.77
C LEU A 264 2.19 12.17 4.48
N ALA A 265 2.12 11.99 5.80
CA ALA A 265 3.19 11.36 6.60
C ALA A 265 3.20 9.83 6.44
N HIS A 266 2.12 9.26 5.91
CA HIS A 266 1.93 7.84 5.70
C HIS A 266 1.30 7.60 4.33
N PRO A 267 1.95 8.05 3.23
CA PRO A 267 1.39 7.93 1.89
C PRO A 267 1.02 6.47 1.68
N GLN A 268 -0.25 6.23 1.40
CA GLN A 268 -0.66 4.93 0.90
C GLN A 268 0.08 4.81 -0.43
N THR A 269 1.11 3.97 -0.47
CA THR A 269 1.83 3.64 -1.69
C THR A 269 0.76 3.33 -2.74
N PRO A 270 0.73 4.04 -3.89
CA PRO A 270 -0.22 3.76 -4.96
C PRO A 270 -0.30 2.25 -5.16
N VAL A 271 -1.49 1.70 -5.35
CA VAL A 271 -1.67 0.24 -5.45
C VAL A 271 -0.76 -0.38 -6.53
N GLY A 272 -0.34 0.41 -7.54
CA GLY A 272 0.65 0.03 -8.56
C GLY A 272 2.12 0.02 -8.10
N ASP A 273 2.48 0.78 -7.06
CA ASP A 273 3.82 0.82 -6.46
C ASP A 273 3.87 0.01 -5.15
N ARG A 274 3.06 -1.03 -4.95
CA ARG A 274 3.12 -1.88 -3.75
C ARG A 274 4.35 -2.80 -3.68
N TRP A 275 5.20 -2.74 -4.69
CA TRP A 275 6.30 -3.66 -4.93
C TRP A 275 7.71 -3.20 -4.55
N PRO A 276 8.03 -2.05 -3.90
CA PRO A 276 9.41 -1.65 -3.71
C PRO A 276 10.08 -2.61 -2.71
N ALA A 277 9.41 -2.93 -1.60
CA ALA A 277 9.94 -3.86 -0.60
C ALA A 277 10.12 -5.28 -1.14
N GLN A 278 9.18 -5.79 -1.95
CA GLN A 278 9.29 -7.12 -2.56
C GLN A 278 10.40 -7.17 -3.62
N ARG A 279 10.53 -6.12 -4.45
CA ARG A 279 11.64 -5.99 -5.41
C ARG A 279 12.98 -5.89 -4.69
N VAL A 280 13.07 -5.09 -3.62
CA VAL A 280 14.27 -5.00 -2.79
C VAL A 280 14.57 -6.35 -2.13
N ALA A 281 13.55 -7.11 -1.70
CA ALA A 281 13.74 -8.44 -1.13
C ALA A 281 14.25 -9.45 -2.17
N ALA A 282 13.69 -9.45 -3.38
CA ALA A 282 14.20 -10.27 -4.48
C ALA A 282 15.66 -9.92 -4.80
N ALA A 283 15.98 -8.63 -4.95
CA ALA A 283 17.34 -8.15 -5.17
C ALA A 283 18.30 -8.52 -4.02
N ALA A 284 17.85 -8.39 -2.78
CA ALA A 284 18.64 -8.74 -1.60
C ALA A 284 18.95 -10.24 -1.56
N ARG A 285 17.97 -11.10 -1.89
CA ARG A 285 18.15 -12.56 -1.90
C ARG A 285 19.06 -13.02 -3.03
N SER A 286 19.00 -12.39 -4.20
CA SER A 286 19.87 -12.68 -5.34
C SER A 286 21.27 -12.07 -5.22
N SER A 287 21.48 -11.12 -4.31
CA SER A 287 22.78 -10.46 -4.13
C SER A 287 23.79 -11.37 -3.42
N ALA A 288 25.07 -11.19 -3.76
CA ALA A 288 26.16 -11.79 -3.00
C ALA A 288 26.28 -11.10 -1.64
N TRP A 289 26.37 -11.88 -0.56
CA TRP A 289 26.60 -11.38 0.80
C TRP A 289 27.96 -11.88 1.30
N PRO A 290 29.07 -11.28 0.84
CA PRO A 290 30.40 -11.78 1.12
C PRO A 290 30.78 -11.65 2.60
N GLY A 291 31.72 -12.50 3.01
CA GLY A 291 32.34 -12.48 4.33
C GLY A 291 31.47 -13.01 5.47
N MET A 292 32.07 -13.07 6.66
CA MET A 292 31.44 -13.68 7.85
C MET A 292 30.16 -12.94 8.32
N ALA A 293 30.05 -11.64 8.03
CA ALA A 293 28.91 -10.83 8.42
C ALA A 293 27.74 -10.86 7.43
N GLY A 294 27.95 -11.41 6.22
CA GLY A 294 26.96 -11.36 5.15
C GLY A 294 25.61 -11.95 5.53
N ALA A 295 25.61 -13.12 6.17
CA ALA A 295 24.37 -13.78 6.61
C ALA A 295 23.62 -12.98 7.70
N SER A 296 24.35 -12.33 8.61
CA SER A 296 23.75 -11.47 9.63
C SER A 296 23.19 -10.17 9.04
N ASN A 297 23.87 -9.58 8.06
CA ASN A 297 23.37 -8.41 7.34
C ASN A 297 22.08 -8.73 6.59
N LEU A 298 22.05 -9.84 5.84
CA LEU A 298 20.86 -10.29 5.13
C LEU A 298 19.69 -10.56 6.09
N ALA A 299 19.92 -11.28 7.20
CA ALA A 299 18.86 -11.56 8.17
C ALA A 299 18.25 -10.27 8.78
N VAL A 300 19.08 -9.26 9.07
CA VAL A 300 18.60 -7.96 9.55
C VAL A 300 17.80 -7.23 8.46
N LEU A 301 18.27 -7.26 7.21
CA LEU A 301 17.56 -6.65 6.08
C LEU A 301 16.23 -7.35 5.80
N GLU A 302 16.17 -8.69 5.84
CA GLU A 302 14.94 -9.47 5.64
C GLU A 302 13.85 -9.10 6.67
N VAL A 303 14.22 -8.86 7.94
CA VAL A 303 13.28 -8.36 8.95
C VAL A 303 12.73 -6.98 8.60
N VAL A 304 13.58 -6.05 8.15
CA VAL A 304 13.12 -4.72 7.73
C VAL A 304 12.17 -4.84 6.54
N LEU A 305 12.52 -5.69 5.57
CA LEU A 305 11.73 -5.93 4.36
C LEU A 305 10.41 -6.65 4.64
N ASP A 306 10.36 -7.55 5.61
CA ASP A 306 9.12 -8.15 6.08
C ASP A 306 8.18 -7.09 6.68
N VAL A 307 8.70 -6.21 7.56
CA VAL A 307 7.92 -5.10 8.12
C VAL A 307 7.43 -4.17 7.00
N ALA A 308 8.31 -3.84 6.04
CA ALA A 308 7.99 -3.04 4.87
C ALA A 308 6.90 -3.66 4.00
N THR A 309 6.99 -4.96 3.74
CA THR A 309 6.00 -5.72 2.97
C THR A 309 4.66 -5.79 3.68
N ARG A 310 4.63 -6.11 4.98
CA ARG A 310 3.38 -6.16 5.78
C ARG A 310 2.68 -4.80 5.85
N LEU A 311 3.44 -3.71 5.90
CA LEU A 311 2.90 -2.35 5.90
C LEU A 311 2.56 -1.84 4.49
N GLY A 312 3.03 -2.52 3.45
CA GLY A 312 2.93 -2.09 2.05
C GLY A 312 3.68 -0.79 1.78
N ARG A 313 4.82 -0.56 2.44
CA ARG A 313 5.59 0.70 2.40
C ARG A 313 7.07 0.42 2.24
N ASP A 314 7.80 1.33 1.59
CA ASP A 314 9.26 1.35 1.54
C ASP A 314 9.88 2.06 2.77
N VAL A 315 9.12 2.90 3.47
CA VAL A 315 9.54 3.60 4.69
C VAL A 315 8.92 2.95 5.93
N VAL A 316 9.77 2.45 6.84
CA VAL A 316 9.36 1.72 8.05
C VAL A 316 10.10 2.16 9.31
N ALA A 317 9.37 2.20 10.43
CA ALA A 317 9.95 2.43 11.74
C ALA A 317 10.23 1.08 12.43
N VAL A 318 11.48 0.79 12.75
CA VAL A 318 11.86 -0.46 13.43
C VAL A 318 12.90 -0.16 14.51
N SER A 319 12.72 -0.73 15.70
CA SER A 319 13.69 -0.54 16.79
C SER A 319 14.83 -1.55 16.68
N LEU A 320 16.03 -1.14 17.10
CA LEU A 320 17.20 -2.02 17.13
C LEU A 320 16.96 -3.31 17.94
N PRO A 321 16.33 -3.25 19.14
CA PRO A 321 16.02 -4.47 19.89
C PRO A 321 15.10 -5.43 19.14
N ASP A 322 14.08 -4.92 18.42
CA ASP A 322 13.21 -5.79 17.61
C ASP A 322 13.99 -6.41 16.46
N LEU A 323 14.79 -5.62 15.74
CA LEU A 323 15.65 -6.14 14.66
C LEU A 323 16.56 -7.26 15.16
N ALA A 324 17.15 -7.10 16.33
CA ALA A 324 18.04 -8.09 16.91
C ALA A 324 17.30 -9.39 17.26
N VAL A 325 16.15 -9.27 17.92
CA VAL A 325 15.31 -10.42 18.32
C VAL A 325 14.82 -11.17 17.09
N GLU A 326 14.22 -10.46 16.13
CA GLU A 326 13.64 -11.05 14.93
C GLU A 326 14.71 -11.64 14.01
N ALA A 327 15.85 -10.97 13.81
CA ALA A 327 16.94 -11.53 12.99
C ALA A 327 17.75 -12.61 13.73
N GLY A 328 17.45 -12.90 15.00
CA GLY A 328 18.19 -13.87 15.80
C GLY A 328 19.66 -13.52 15.99
N VAL A 329 19.97 -12.25 16.24
CA VAL A 329 21.34 -11.73 16.49
C VAL A 329 21.38 -10.89 17.77
N SER A 330 22.57 -10.53 18.25
CA SER A 330 22.70 -9.58 19.35
C SER A 330 22.35 -8.15 18.91
N THR A 331 22.00 -7.29 19.87
CA THR A 331 21.70 -5.87 19.58
C THR A 331 22.90 -5.14 18.95
N ASP A 332 24.13 -5.45 19.36
CA ASP A 332 25.33 -4.86 18.77
C ASP A 332 25.59 -5.38 17.36
N THR A 333 25.35 -6.67 17.09
CA THR A 333 25.38 -7.21 15.73
C THR A 333 24.35 -6.54 14.83
N ALA A 334 23.11 -6.37 15.30
CA ALA A 334 22.08 -5.64 14.56
C ALA A 334 22.49 -4.18 14.29
N ARG A 335 23.09 -3.50 15.28
CA ARG A 335 23.60 -2.13 15.12
C ARG A 335 24.67 -2.02 14.03
N VAL A 336 25.64 -2.94 14.04
CA VAL A 336 26.72 -2.98 13.05
C VAL A 336 26.16 -3.34 11.68
N ALA A 337 25.26 -4.32 11.59
CA ALA A 337 24.60 -4.72 10.35
C ALA A 337 23.81 -3.56 9.73
N VAL A 338 22.99 -2.83 10.51
CA VAL A 338 22.26 -1.65 10.03
C VAL A 338 23.22 -0.59 9.46
N ARG A 339 24.33 -0.30 10.15
CA ARG A 339 25.32 0.66 9.63
C ARG A 339 25.87 0.23 8.28
N ARG A 340 26.25 -1.04 8.14
CA ARG A 340 26.75 -1.60 6.88
C ARG A 340 25.70 -1.58 5.77
N LEU A 341 24.45 -1.92 6.09
CA LEU A 341 23.32 -1.86 5.16
C LEU A 341 23.04 -0.42 4.68
N VAL A 342 23.19 0.57 5.56
CA VAL A 342 23.09 1.98 5.20
C VAL A 342 24.23 2.41 4.29
N THR A 343 25.48 2.08 4.65
CA THR A 343 26.66 2.36 3.82
C THR A 343 26.56 1.70 2.44
N ALA A 344 26.03 0.47 2.38
CA ALA A 344 25.84 -0.27 1.14
C ALA A 344 24.60 0.17 0.35
N GLY A 345 23.81 1.14 0.80
CA GLY A 345 22.65 1.67 0.07
C GLY A 345 21.36 0.83 0.14
N TRP A 346 21.36 -0.28 0.87
CA TRP A 346 20.15 -1.12 1.07
C TRP A 346 19.11 -0.44 1.96
N LEU A 347 19.59 0.40 2.89
CA LEU A 347 18.77 1.21 3.78
C LEU A 347 19.20 2.67 3.70
N THR A 348 18.25 3.59 3.85
CA THR A 348 18.54 5.00 4.13
C THR A 348 17.82 5.44 5.38
N VAL A 349 18.44 6.29 6.19
CA VAL A 349 17.84 6.78 7.43
C VAL A 349 16.91 7.94 7.08
N ALA A 350 15.60 7.70 7.15
CA ALA A 350 14.59 8.70 6.86
C ALA A 350 14.30 9.61 8.07
N ALA A 351 14.39 9.05 9.29
CA ALA A 351 14.32 9.83 10.52
C ALA A 351 15.12 9.14 11.62
N GLU A 352 15.84 9.95 12.41
CA GLU A 352 16.63 9.46 13.54
C GLU A 352 15.75 8.93 14.67
N ALA A 353 16.28 7.99 15.44
CA ALA A 353 15.61 7.51 16.65
C ALA A 353 15.50 8.62 17.69
N THR A 354 14.39 8.67 18.40
CA THR A 354 14.20 9.58 19.54
C THR A 354 13.94 8.80 20.82
N ALA A 355 13.79 9.49 21.94
CA ALA A 355 13.42 8.85 23.21
C ALA A 355 12.03 8.16 23.17
N THR A 356 11.19 8.50 22.19
CA THR A 356 9.81 7.99 22.09
C THR A 356 9.48 7.35 20.75
N ALA A 357 10.37 7.44 19.75
CA ALA A 357 10.17 6.87 18.42
C ALA A 357 11.37 6.04 18.00
N ALA A 358 11.09 4.92 17.32
CA ALA A 358 12.12 4.13 16.67
C ALA A 358 12.74 4.89 15.50
N ARG A 359 13.94 4.46 15.06
CA ARG A 359 14.55 4.97 13.83
C ARG A 359 13.67 4.57 12.65
N VAL A 360 13.53 5.48 11.68
CA VAL A 360 12.77 5.23 10.46
C VAL A 360 13.75 5.01 9.32
N TYR A 361 13.59 3.88 8.64
CA TYR A 361 14.41 3.46 7.51
C TYR A 361 13.57 3.47 6.24
N ARG A 362 14.17 3.88 5.12
CA ARG A 362 13.66 3.60 3.78
C ARG A 362 14.47 2.46 3.18
N VAL A 363 13.81 1.44 2.66
CA VAL A 363 14.46 0.34 1.92
C VAL A 363 14.68 0.76 0.47
N GLY A 364 15.81 0.34 -0.11
CA GLY A 364 16.17 0.64 -1.49
C GLY A 364 17.10 -0.40 -2.09
N ILE A 365 17.19 -0.42 -3.41
CA ILE A 365 18.20 -1.20 -4.14
C ILE A 365 19.40 -0.27 -4.34
N PRO A 366 20.62 -0.65 -3.92
CA PRO A 366 21.79 0.19 -4.10
C PRO A 366 22.08 0.45 -5.59
N ALA A 367 22.72 1.58 -5.88
CA ALA A 367 23.21 1.86 -7.24
C ALA A 367 24.21 0.77 -7.68
N GLY A 368 24.09 0.32 -8.93
CA GLY A 368 24.93 -0.76 -9.49
C GLY A 368 24.42 -2.18 -9.20
N HIS A 369 23.36 -2.34 -8.41
CA HIS A 369 22.61 -3.60 -8.39
C HIS A 369 21.55 -3.55 -9.49
N GLU A 370 21.85 -4.16 -10.63
CA GLU A 370 20.87 -4.37 -11.68
C GLU A 370 19.85 -5.40 -11.20
N LEU A 371 18.56 -5.03 -11.33
CA LEU A 371 17.51 -6.03 -11.32
C LEU A 371 17.59 -6.72 -12.67
N GLU A 372 17.78 -8.04 -12.68
CA GLU A 372 17.56 -8.85 -13.87
C GLU A 372 16.20 -8.43 -14.47
N PRO A 373 16.17 -7.89 -15.70
CA PRO A 373 14.98 -7.29 -16.26
C PRO A 373 13.90 -8.35 -16.44
N GLU A 374 12.81 -8.20 -15.70
CA GLU A 374 11.54 -8.92 -15.93
C GLU A 374 11.66 -10.45 -16.07
N ALA A 375 12.62 -11.10 -15.42
CA ALA A 375 12.36 -12.47 -14.97
C ALA A 375 11.09 -12.32 -14.13
N GLU A 376 9.93 -12.75 -14.70
CA GLU A 376 8.61 -12.66 -14.09
C GLU A 376 8.85 -12.90 -12.62
N LEU A 377 8.58 -11.88 -11.78
CA LEU A 377 8.67 -12.04 -10.35
C LEU A 377 7.71 -13.19 -10.06
N GLU A 378 8.25 -14.41 -10.03
CA GLU A 378 7.61 -15.59 -9.50
C GLU A 378 7.52 -15.26 -8.03
N LEU A 379 6.51 -14.45 -7.74
CA LEU A 379 5.98 -14.24 -6.43
C LEU A 379 5.96 -15.61 -5.81
N PRO A 380 6.59 -15.79 -4.64
CA PRO A 380 6.40 -16.99 -3.86
C PRO A 380 4.89 -17.21 -3.83
N ARG A 381 4.41 -18.18 -4.61
CA ARG A 381 2.99 -18.46 -4.73
C ARG A 381 2.61 -18.77 -3.30
N GLY A 382 1.63 -18.05 -2.73
CA GLY A 382 1.27 -18.14 -1.31
C GLY A 382 0.76 -19.52 -0.84
N GLY A 383 1.14 -20.61 -1.50
CA GLY A 383 0.97 -21.98 -1.05
C GLY A 383 2.30 -22.52 -0.52
N ALA A 384 2.32 -22.83 0.78
CA ALA A 384 3.38 -23.53 1.49
C ALA A 384 4.75 -22.82 1.47
N GLY A 385 4.83 -21.67 2.16
CA GLY A 385 6.14 -21.15 2.56
C GLY A 385 6.92 -22.25 3.26
N GLY A 386 8.07 -22.62 2.71
CA GLY A 386 8.84 -23.73 3.22
C GLY A 386 9.18 -23.50 4.70
N GLN A 387 9.19 -24.54 5.52
CA GLN A 387 9.43 -24.42 6.96
C GLN A 387 10.75 -23.67 7.30
N TRP A 388 11.69 -23.58 6.33
CA TRP A 388 13.00 -22.95 6.45
C TRP A 388 13.07 -21.50 5.88
N GLU A 389 11.94 -20.84 5.67
CA GLU A 389 11.88 -19.48 5.11
C GLU A 389 12.30 -18.36 6.07
N ASP A 390 12.35 -18.56 7.37
CA ASP A 390 12.72 -17.51 8.33
C ASP A 390 14.16 -17.68 8.85
N LEU A 391 15.06 -16.71 8.61
CA LEU A 391 16.42 -16.72 9.16
C LEU A 391 16.47 -16.44 10.67
N GLY A 392 15.36 -15.96 11.24
CA GLY A 392 15.14 -15.64 12.65
C GLY A 392 14.74 -16.83 13.53
N LEU A 393 14.45 -17.98 12.91
CA LEU A 393 14.07 -19.22 13.60
C LEU A 393 15.09 -19.60 14.67
N ASP A 394 14.62 -20.21 15.75
CA ASP A 394 15.48 -20.64 16.85
C ASP A 394 16.60 -21.59 16.39
N ALA A 395 16.31 -22.49 15.44
CA ALA A 395 17.32 -23.35 14.82
C ALA A 395 18.41 -22.57 14.07
N GLY A 396 18.11 -21.37 13.55
CA GLY A 396 19.04 -20.49 12.84
C GLY A 396 19.88 -19.57 13.72
N ARG A 397 19.64 -19.55 15.04
CA ARG A 397 20.35 -18.67 15.99
C ARG A 397 21.80 -19.10 16.23
N TRP A 398 22.57 -18.19 16.81
CA TRP A 398 23.92 -18.51 17.30
C TRP A 398 23.85 -19.60 18.38
N GLY A 399 24.76 -20.58 18.29
CA GLY A 399 24.75 -21.80 19.11
C GLY A 399 23.89 -22.95 18.56
N ALA A 400 23.19 -22.77 17.44
CA ALA A 400 22.41 -23.81 16.75
C ALA A 400 22.96 -24.07 15.32
N LEU A 401 22.10 -24.24 14.31
CA LEU A 401 22.53 -24.41 12.92
C LEU A 401 23.22 -23.16 12.35
N GLY A 402 22.78 -21.98 12.77
CA GLY A 402 23.27 -20.72 12.24
C GLY A 402 22.63 -20.35 10.90
N LYS A 403 22.72 -19.06 10.55
CA LYS A 403 21.99 -18.46 9.41
C LYS A 403 22.38 -19.02 8.05
N THR A 404 23.66 -19.30 7.83
CA THR A 404 24.13 -19.84 6.55
C THR A 404 23.59 -21.25 6.30
N ALA A 405 23.50 -22.08 7.34
CA ALA A 405 22.87 -23.41 7.23
C ALA A 405 21.37 -23.30 6.92
N VAL A 406 20.65 -22.37 7.55
CA VAL A 406 19.24 -22.11 7.22
C VAL A 406 19.07 -21.64 5.77
N ARG A 407 19.96 -20.78 5.26
CA ARG A 407 19.95 -20.40 3.82
C ARG A 407 20.11 -21.61 2.90
N VAL A 408 21.03 -22.52 3.22
CA VAL A 408 21.20 -23.77 2.45
C VAL A 408 19.96 -24.65 2.53
N ALA A 409 19.35 -24.79 3.71
CA ALA A 409 18.11 -25.55 3.87
C ALA A 409 16.94 -24.92 3.09
N ARG A 410 16.87 -23.58 3.02
CA ARG A 410 15.89 -22.85 2.22
C ARG A 410 16.04 -23.16 0.73
N GLU A 411 17.27 -23.13 0.19
CA GLU A 411 17.48 -23.49 -1.22
C GLU A 411 17.11 -24.95 -1.49
N LEU A 412 17.46 -25.86 -0.59
CA LEU A 412 17.08 -27.28 -0.68
C LEU A 412 15.55 -27.53 -0.61
N SER A 413 14.75 -26.55 -0.14
CA SER A 413 13.29 -26.65 -0.16
C SER A 413 12.69 -26.54 -1.56
N THR A 414 13.48 -26.06 -2.54
CA THR A 414 13.09 -26.01 -3.97
C THR A 414 13.27 -27.36 -4.68
N GLY A 415 14.07 -28.26 -4.10
CA GLY A 415 14.32 -29.61 -4.62
C GLY A 415 15.71 -30.14 -4.28
N PRO A 416 16.01 -31.41 -4.61
CA PRO A 416 17.34 -31.98 -4.44
C PRO A 416 18.37 -31.27 -5.33
N LEU A 417 19.48 -30.81 -4.76
CA LEU A 417 20.51 -30.03 -5.47
C LEU A 417 21.94 -30.51 -5.14
N PRO A 418 22.88 -30.49 -6.10
CA PRO A 418 24.29 -30.70 -5.82
C PRO A 418 24.92 -29.48 -5.15
N ALA A 419 25.98 -29.69 -4.37
CA ALA A 419 26.66 -28.62 -3.63
C ALA A 419 27.17 -27.47 -4.51
N VAL A 420 27.52 -27.76 -5.78
CA VAL A 420 27.98 -26.75 -6.75
C VAL A 420 26.83 -25.82 -7.16
N GLN A 421 25.64 -26.35 -7.42
CA GLN A 421 24.47 -25.54 -7.77
C GLN A 421 24.01 -24.71 -6.56
N LEU A 422 24.01 -25.29 -5.36
CA LEU A 422 23.74 -24.54 -4.12
C LEU A 422 24.73 -23.39 -3.91
N ALA A 423 26.01 -23.61 -4.19
CA ALA A 423 27.04 -22.57 -4.06
C ALA A 423 26.83 -21.43 -5.08
N ALA A 424 26.48 -21.77 -6.32
CA ALA A 424 26.13 -20.79 -7.35
C ALA A 424 24.88 -19.99 -6.96
N ALA A 425 23.80 -20.66 -6.54
CA ALA A 425 22.55 -20.03 -6.10
C ALA A 425 22.77 -19.08 -4.92
N LEU A 426 23.55 -19.51 -3.91
CA LEU A 426 23.84 -18.71 -2.72
C LEU A 426 24.98 -17.69 -2.90
N ARG A 427 25.62 -17.67 -4.07
CA ARG A 427 26.80 -16.87 -4.41
C ARG A 427 27.89 -16.97 -3.35
N CYS A 428 28.25 -18.19 -2.98
CA CYS A 428 29.31 -18.47 -2.00
C CYS A 428 30.21 -19.63 -2.45
N SER A 429 31.26 -19.94 -1.68
CA SER A 429 32.19 -21.01 -2.05
C SER A 429 31.56 -22.40 -1.87
N VAL A 430 31.88 -23.34 -2.76
CA VAL A 430 31.44 -24.74 -2.65
C VAL A 430 31.88 -25.35 -1.31
N ASN A 431 33.08 -25.00 -0.82
CA ASN A 431 33.55 -25.47 0.48
C ASN A 431 32.67 -24.98 1.64
N SER A 432 32.27 -23.70 1.62
CA SER A 432 31.35 -23.13 2.61
C SER A 432 30.01 -23.87 2.62
N VAL A 433 29.46 -24.17 1.44
CA VAL A 433 28.22 -24.97 1.31
C VAL A 433 28.40 -26.38 1.85
N ARG A 434 29.50 -27.08 1.51
CA ARG A 434 29.79 -28.43 2.04
C ARG A 434 29.90 -28.46 3.56
N ILE A 435 30.49 -27.44 4.18
CA ILE A 435 30.53 -27.30 5.65
C ILE A 435 29.11 -27.19 6.21
N GLN A 436 28.25 -26.36 5.61
CA GLN A 436 26.87 -26.22 6.08
C GLN A 436 26.04 -27.49 5.85
N LEU A 437 26.20 -28.18 4.73
CA LEU A 437 25.51 -29.44 4.43
C LEU A 437 25.86 -30.53 5.43
N ARG A 438 27.14 -30.68 5.80
CA ARG A 438 27.55 -31.59 6.89
C ARG A 438 26.89 -31.25 8.21
N LYS A 439 26.78 -29.95 8.53
CA LYS A 439 26.11 -29.47 9.74
C LYS A 439 24.61 -29.79 9.72
N LEU A 440 23.94 -29.58 8.59
CA LEU A 440 22.52 -29.93 8.41
C LEU A 440 22.30 -31.44 8.50
N ALA A 441 23.21 -32.24 7.94
CA ALA A 441 23.17 -33.70 8.03
C ALA A 441 23.32 -34.20 9.46
N ALA A 442 24.28 -33.65 10.22
CA ALA A 442 24.47 -33.98 11.62
C ALA A 442 23.24 -33.67 12.49
N ALA A 443 22.44 -32.65 12.11
CA ALA A 443 21.18 -32.33 12.76
C ALA A 443 19.96 -33.10 12.22
N GLY A 444 20.16 -33.96 11.21
CA GLY A 444 19.10 -34.74 10.56
C GLY A 444 18.18 -33.91 9.65
N VAL A 445 18.59 -32.71 9.24
CA VAL A 445 17.80 -31.79 8.39
C VAL A 445 17.98 -32.08 6.91
N ALA A 446 19.19 -32.45 6.51
CA ALA A 446 19.52 -32.78 5.14
C ALA A 446 20.10 -34.19 5.06
N SER A 447 19.86 -34.86 3.93
CA SER A 447 20.49 -36.13 3.59
C SER A 447 21.21 -36.01 2.25
N ASN A 448 22.20 -36.86 2.05
CA ASN A 448 22.92 -36.98 0.80
C ASN A 448 22.51 -38.31 0.12
N ALA A 449 22.03 -38.21 -1.12
CA ALA A 449 21.74 -39.34 -1.99
C ALA A 449 22.68 -39.27 -3.20
N GLY A 450 23.93 -39.69 -3.01
CA GLY A 450 24.99 -39.59 -4.01
C GLY A 450 25.50 -38.16 -4.19
N ALA A 451 25.31 -37.59 -5.38
CA ALA A 451 25.72 -36.21 -5.65
C ALA A 451 24.70 -35.15 -5.19
N LEU A 452 23.46 -35.58 -4.88
CA LEU A 452 22.34 -34.70 -4.57
C LEU A 452 22.11 -34.61 -3.06
N TRP A 453 21.90 -33.39 -2.59
CA TRP A 453 21.46 -33.11 -1.23
C TRP A 453 19.98 -32.77 -1.25
N GLN A 454 19.24 -33.22 -0.23
CA GLN A 454 17.80 -32.95 -0.10
C GLN A 454 17.41 -32.81 1.37
N LEU A 455 16.31 -32.10 1.63
CA LEU A 455 15.72 -32.04 2.98
C LEU A 455 15.12 -33.40 3.36
N THR A 456 15.22 -33.75 4.64
CA THR A 456 14.62 -34.98 5.21
C THR A 456 13.15 -34.78 5.62
N GLY A 457 12.62 -33.56 5.50
CA GLY A 457 11.29 -33.19 6.01
C GLY A 457 11.26 -32.87 7.52
N LEU A 458 12.42 -32.89 8.20
CA LEU A 458 12.49 -32.54 9.62
C LEU A 458 12.17 -31.05 9.84
N ALA A 459 11.16 -30.77 10.66
CA ALA A 459 10.73 -29.41 10.93
C ALA A 459 11.76 -28.62 11.76
N PRO A 460 11.96 -27.31 11.49
CA PRO A 460 12.90 -26.46 12.22
C PRO A 460 12.66 -26.42 13.73
N GLU A 461 11.41 -26.53 14.18
CA GLU A 461 11.03 -26.56 15.60
C GLU A 461 11.59 -27.80 16.30
N VAL A 462 11.52 -28.96 15.64
CA VAL A 462 12.10 -30.21 16.14
C VAL A 462 13.62 -30.10 16.23
N VAL A 463 14.25 -29.46 15.24
CA VAL A 463 15.69 -29.21 15.24
C VAL A 463 16.08 -28.25 16.37
N ALA A 464 15.31 -27.18 16.58
CA ALA A 464 15.52 -26.24 17.66
C ALA A 464 15.41 -26.92 19.04
N GLN A 465 14.46 -27.85 19.20
CA GLN A 465 14.32 -28.64 20.42
C GLN A 465 15.53 -29.56 20.65
N ARG A 466 15.96 -30.30 19.62
CA ARG A 466 17.14 -31.18 19.70
C ARG A 466 18.42 -30.42 20.04
N LEU A 467 18.55 -29.18 19.56
CA LEU A 467 19.71 -28.32 19.82
C LEU A 467 19.58 -27.50 21.12
N GLY A 468 18.50 -27.66 21.89
CA GLY A 468 18.32 -26.93 23.16
C GLY A 468 18.13 -25.42 22.99
N VAL A 469 17.59 -24.99 21.84
CA VAL A 469 17.38 -23.57 21.51
C VAL A 469 15.92 -23.20 21.29
N ALA A 470 14.99 -24.16 21.35
CA ALA A 470 13.56 -23.90 21.23
C ALA A 470 13.07 -22.89 22.29
N GLY A 471 12.27 -21.92 21.86
CA GLY A 471 11.67 -20.90 22.71
C GLY A 471 12.57 -19.68 22.97
N ARG A 472 13.83 -19.67 22.48
CA ARG A 472 14.74 -18.54 22.70
C ARG A 472 14.23 -17.25 22.05
N GLN A 473 13.62 -17.31 20.87
CA GLN A 473 12.99 -16.15 20.23
C GLN A 473 11.82 -15.62 21.06
N ALA A 474 10.94 -16.51 21.54
CA ALA A 474 9.80 -16.12 22.36
C ALA A 474 10.26 -15.46 23.67
N ALA A 475 11.25 -16.05 24.35
CA ALA A 475 11.85 -15.47 25.55
C ALA A 475 12.48 -14.10 25.28
N ALA A 476 13.20 -13.94 24.17
CA ALA A 476 13.79 -12.66 23.79
C ALA A 476 12.73 -11.59 23.44
N ARG A 477 11.64 -11.96 22.75
CA ARG A 477 10.48 -11.07 22.50
C ARG A 477 9.83 -10.64 23.81
N ALA A 478 9.62 -11.57 24.74
CA ALA A 478 9.06 -11.28 26.06
C ALA A 478 9.94 -10.32 26.86
N ALA A 479 11.26 -10.53 26.86
CA ALA A 479 12.22 -9.64 27.51
C ALA A 479 12.17 -8.21 26.93
N VAL A 480 12.17 -8.06 25.60
CA VAL A 480 12.04 -6.74 24.95
C VAL A 480 10.69 -6.08 25.28
N ALA A 481 9.60 -6.86 25.30
CA ALA A 481 8.28 -6.37 25.66
C ALA A 481 8.23 -5.86 27.11
N ALA A 482 8.86 -6.59 28.04
CA ALA A 482 8.96 -6.21 29.45
C ALA A 482 9.76 -4.90 29.62
N VAL A 483 10.91 -4.75 28.96
CA VAL A 483 11.70 -3.51 28.97
C VAL A 483 10.89 -2.33 28.42
N ARG A 484 10.09 -2.54 27.37
CA ARG A 484 9.20 -1.49 26.84
C ARG A 484 8.08 -1.12 27.79
N ALA A 485 7.47 -2.11 28.44
CA ALA A 485 6.44 -1.88 29.44
C ALA A 485 7.00 -1.05 30.60
N ALA A 486 8.14 -1.44 31.16
CA ALA A 486 8.83 -0.69 32.21
C ALA A 486 9.18 0.74 31.78
N ARG A 487 9.65 0.94 30.54
CA ARG A 487 9.94 2.27 29.99
C ARG A 487 8.69 3.13 29.84
N ARG A 488 7.57 2.56 29.36
CA ARG A 488 6.29 3.29 29.24
C ARG A 488 5.77 3.69 30.60
N GLU A 489 5.86 2.82 31.59
CA GLU A 489 5.48 3.10 32.97
C GLU A 489 6.34 4.24 33.55
N LEU A 490 7.66 4.16 33.39
CA LEU A 490 8.56 5.24 33.80
C LEU A 490 8.23 6.57 33.11
N GLN A 491 7.96 6.55 31.80
CA GLN A 491 7.54 7.75 31.05
C GLN A 491 6.20 8.30 31.54
N HIS A 492 5.26 7.43 31.89
CA HIS A 492 3.97 7.82 32.43
C HIS A 492 4.12 8.51 33.79
N ARG A 493 4.83 7.87 34.73
CA ARG A 493 5.18 8.45 36.03
C ARG A 493 5.91 9.77 35.89
N TRP A 494 6.86 9.86 34.96
CA TRP A 494 7.60 11.09 34.69
C TRP A 494 6.67 12.22 34.22
N ARG A 495 5.75 11.96 33.29
CA ARG A 495 4.75 12.95 32.84
C ARG A 495 3.82 13.39 33.97
N GLN A 496 3.39 12.46 34.82
CA GLN A 496 2.56 12.78 35.98
C GLN A 496 3.31 13.69 36.96
N ALA A 497 4.56 13.37 37.29
CA ALA A 497 5.40 14.16 38.20
C ALA A 497 5.68 15.57 37.64
N VAL A 498 6.02 15.70 36.34
CA VAL A 498 6.19 17.01 35.69
C VAL A 498 4.88 17.81 35.73
N SER A 499 3.74 17.17 35.45
CA SER A 499 2.44 17.84 35.50
C SER A 499 2.07 18.29 36.91
N ALA A 500 2.37 17.49 37.93
CA ALA A 500 2.17 17.85 39.33
C ALA A 500 3.07 19.01 39.75
N LEU A 501 4.33 19.01 39.32
CA LEU A 501 5.30 20.08 39.59
C LEU A 501 4.85 21.41 38.97
N VAL A 502 4.33 21.39 37.73
CA VAL A 502 3.76 22.57 37.07
C VAL A 502 2.54 23.10 37.82
N ARG A 503 1.63 22.23 38.25
CA ARG A 503 0.44 22.63 39.02
C ARG A 503 0.80 23.22 40.39
N ALA A 504 1.69 22.55 41.14
CA ALA A 504 2.13 23.04 42.45
C ALA A 504 2.83 24.39 42.34
N HIS A 505 3.67 24.58 41.31
CA HIS A 505 4.28 25.87 41.04
C HIS A 505 3.25 26.96 40.75
N ALA A 506 2.27 26.68 39.90
CA ALA A 506 1.21 27.63 39.57
C ALA A 506 0.35 28.00 40.79
N ALA A 507 0.19 27.09 41.75
CA ALA A 507 -0.54 27.31 42.99
C ALA A 507 0.30 27.96 44.11
N GLY A 508 1.61 28.16 43.91
CA GLY A 508 2.51 28.59 44.99
C GLY A 508 2.76 27.52 46.08
N ASP A 509 2.37 26.28 45.83
CA ASP A 509 2.48 25.16 46.77
C ASP A 509 3.92 24.60 46.78
N GLN A 510 4.75 25.09 47.71
CA GLN A 510 6.14 24.65 47.86
C GLN A 510 6.26 23.18 48.29
N VAL A 511 5.32 22.68 49.10
CA VAL A 511 5.34 21.30 49.62
C VAL A 511 4.99 20.32 48.50
N GLY A 512 3.93 20.61 47.73
CA GLY A 512 3.57 19.84 46.55
C GLY A 512 4.64 19.88 45.47
N TRP A 513 5.34 21.01 45.33
CA TRP A 513 6.47 21.14 44.41
C TRP A 513 7.63 20.22 44.83
N ALA A 514 8.05 20.26 46.10
CA ALA A 514 9.14 19.42 46.60
C ALA A 514 8.81 17.93 46.49
N ARG A 515 7.57 17.53 46.81
CA ARG A 515 7.10 16.15 46.68
C ARG A 515 7.11 15.67 45.22
N ALA A 516 6.66 16.49 44.28
CA ALA A 516 6.70 16.16 42.86
C ALA A 516 8.15 16.12 42.31
N ALA A 517 9.02 16.99 42.80
CA ALA A 517 10.43 17.05 42.42
C ALA A 517 11.24 15.84 42.91
N ALA A 518 10.92 15.28 44.08
CA ALA A 518 11.60 14.10 44.62
C ALA A 518 11.52 12.86 43.71
N GLY A 519 10.49 12.77 42.86
CA GLY A 519 10.32 11.69 41.88
C GLY A 519 11.01 11.93 40.53
N LEU A 520 11.76 13.03 40.37
CA LEU A 520 12.36 13.45 39.11
C LEU A 520 13.89 13.49 39.21
N PRO A 521 14.62 13.18 38.12
CA PRO A 521 16.07 13.41 38.07
C PRO A 521 16.39 14.89 38.29
N GLU A 522 17.41 15.19 39.11
CA GLU A 522 17.81 16.56 39.48
C GLU A 522 17.94 17.49 38.26
N ARG A 523 18.58 17.02 37.19
CA ARG A 523 18.72 17.77 35.93
C ARG A 523 17.38 18.26 35.34
N VAL A 524 16.30 17.50 35.50
CA VAL A 524 14.96 17.87 35.01
C VAL A 524 14.37 18.96 35.90
N VAL A 525 14.53 18.83 37.21
CA VAL A 525 14.08 19.80 38.21
C VAL A 525 14.81 21.13 37.99
N VAL A 526 16.13 21.10 37.85
CA VAL A 526 16.99 22.27 37.57
C VAL A 526 16.60 22.93 36.25
N ALA A 527 16.43 22.15 35.17
CA ALA A 527 16.03 22.69 33.87
C ALA A 527 14.64 23.37 33.93
N HIS A 528 13.69 22.78 34.64
CA HIS A 528 12.37 23.37 34.82
C HIS A 528 12.45 24.67 35.65
N ARG A 529 13.21 24.67 36.75
CA ARG A 529 13.42 25.87 37.58
C ARG A 529 14.05 27.01 36.77
N ARG A 530 15.07 26.72 35.94
CA ARG A 530 15.68 27.70 35.04
C ARG A 530 14.66 28.30 34.06
N ARG A 531 13.78 27.47 33.47
CA ARG A 531 12.71 27.95 32.58
C ARG A 531 11.71 28.87 33.31
N LEU A 532 11.36 28.54 34.55
CA LEU A 532 10.47 29.36 35.37
C LEU A 532 11.10 30.70 35.74
N VAL A 533 12.38 30.71 36.12
CA VAL A 533 13.13 31.95 36.38
C VAL A 533 13.16 32.81 35.13
N ALA A 534 13.55 32.24 33.98
CA ALA A 534 13.56 32.97 32.71
C ALA A 534 12.18 33.51 32.29
N ALA A 535 11.10 32.78 32.59
CA ALA A 535 9.74 33.24 32.33
C ALA A 535 9.30 34.38 33.27
N ARG A 536 9.75 34.38 34.53
CA ARG A 536 9.52 35.49 35.47
C ARG A 536 10.31 36.73 35.08
N THR A 537 11.59 36.59 34.73
CA THR A 537 12.42 37.70 34.26
C THR A 537 11.79 38.40 33.06
N ARG A 538 11.28 37.64 32.07
CA ARG A 538 10.59 38.19 30.90
C ARG A 538 9.28 38.94 31.23
N ARG A 539 8.54 38.51 32.25
CA ARG A 539 7.34 39.26 32.69
C ARG A 539 7.68 40.55 33.42
N GLY A 540 8.81 40.60 34.12
CA GLY A 540 9.27 41.79 34.85
C GLY A 540 9.86 42.88 33.95
N THR A 541 10.39 42.53 32.78
CA THR A 541 11.00 43.48 31.84
C THR A 541 10.01 44.13 30.87
N GLY A 542 8.72 43.77 30.92
CA GLY A 542 7.71 44.31 29.99
C GLY A 542 7.87 43.85 28.53
N GLU A 543 8.79 42.92 28.24
CA GLU A 543 8.95 42.38 26.89
C GLU A 543 7.76 41.47 26.54
N PRO A 544 7.04 41.74 25.43
CA PRO A 544 5.98 40.86 24.97
C PRO A 544 6.56 39.48 24.63
N ALA A 545 5.93 38.42 25.14
CA ALA A 545 6.37 37.05 24.93
C ALA A 545 6.29 36.68 23.43
N ALA A 546 7.43 36.59 22.75
CA ALA A 546 7.51 35.91 21.46
C ALA A 546 7.13 34.43 21.65
N ALA A 547 6.14 33.99 20.87
CA ALA A 547 5.39 32.73 21.02
C ALA A 547 6.24 31.45 20.88
#